data_AF-A0A5N8XY17-F1
#
_entry.id   AF-A0A5N8XY17-F1
#
_cell.length_a   1.000
_cell.length_b   1.000
_cell.length_c   1.000
_cell.angle_alpha   90.00
_cell.angle_beta   90.00
_cell.angle_gamma   90.00
#
_symmetry.space_group_name_H-M   'P 1'
#
loop_
_entity.id
_entity.type
_entity.pdbx_description
1 polymer ?
#
loop_
_entity_poly.entity_id
_entity_poly.type
_entity_poly.pdbx_seq_one_letter_code
_entity_poly.pdbx_strand_id
1 'polypeptide(L)'
;MSRSLRGRLAALLVSAFALVGLAVTPAGADASAASTYLSAVNLNAYCRDTAAGTSVQDSGSPSGWSCAVNGANRPLSITDACRYQFAELVSRGYLVYEDQVNAGPLKRSCYADISVRLARGGMDLSGYCASKGWGSAYNDGRNVDGWFCSNSQRIKLNDACKWQRAGDVASGYVLAAAYADYGAWNRIGCVALA
;
A
#
# COMPACT_ATOMS: atom_id res chain seq x y z
N MET A 1 3.79 -87.38 -14.10
CA MET A 1 4.44 -86.06 -14.09
C MET A 1 4.64 -85.59 -12.65
N SER A 2 5.77 -84.93 -12.42
CA SER A 2 6.51 -84.82 -11.15
C SER A 2 6.18 -83.57 -10.32
N ARG A 3 6.14 -83.77 -8.99
CA ARG A 3 6.57 -82.95 -7.83
C ARG A 3 6.90 -81.46 -8.00
N SER A 4 6.46 -80.66 -7.02
CA SER A 4 7.26 -79.69 -6.22
C SER A 4 6.33 -79.14 -5.10
N LEU A 5 6.46 -79.30 -3.77
CA LEU A 5 7.53 -79.17 -2.76
C LEU A 5 7.93 -77.70 -2.44
N ARG A 6 7.92 -77.38 -1.13
CA ARG A 6 8.45 -76.19 -0.40
C ARG A 6 7.37 -75.14 -0.07
N GLY A 7 7.27 -74.58 1.13
CA GLY A 7 8.13 -74.63 2.31
C GLY A 7 7.52 -73.78 3.43
N ARG A 8 7.86 -74.14 4.68
CA ARG A 8 7.43 -73.57 5.97
C ARG A 8 8.06 -72.20 6.26
N LEU A 9 7.62 -71.56 7.37
CA LEU A 9 8.26 -70.51 8.23
C LEU A 9 7.38 -69.25 8.33
N ALA A 10 6.67 -68.95 9.43
CA ALA A 10 7.11 -68.56 10.79
C ALA A 10 7.80 -67.18 10.84
N ALA A 11 7.12 -66.18 11.43
CA ALA A 11 7.67 -65.01 12.18
C ALA A 11 6.50 -64.03 12.47
N LEU A 12 5.95 -63.94 13.69
CA LEU A 12 6.43 -63.11 14.81
C LEU A 12 6.75 -61.67 14.36
N LEU A 13 5.77 -60.75 14.50
CA LEU A 13 6.01 -59.31 14.37
C LEU A 13 5.42 -58.58 15.57
N VAL A 14 6.37 -58.03 16.30
CA VAL A 14 6.34 -57.35 17.60
C VAL A 14 5.47 -56.10 17.56
N SER A 15 4.58 -55.96 18.54
CA SER A 15 3.84 -54.73 18.82
C SER A 15 4.80 -53.68 19.38
N ALA A 16 5.23 -52.74 18.54
CA ALA A 16 5.96 -51.55 18.96
C ALA A 16 4.99 -50.39 19.18
N PHE A 17 4.66 -50.11 20.45
CA PHE A 17 4.01 -48.87 20.86
C PHE A 17 5.00 -47.71 20.67
N ALA A 18 4.87 -46.98 19.57
CA ALA A 18 5.57 -45.72 19.37
C ALA A 18 4.89 -44.62 20.21
N LEU A 19 5.50 -44.26 21.34
CA LEU A 19 5.19 -43.04 22.08
C LEU A 19 5.45 -41.83 21.17
N VAL A 20 4.38 -41.28 20.58
CA VAL A 20 4.43 -39.99 19.88
C VAL A 20 4.50 -38.90 20.95
N GLY A 21 5.73 -38.51 21.31
CA GLY A 21 5.98 -37.30 22.09
C GLY A 21 5.60 -36.08 21.25
N LEU A 22 4.46 -35.47 21.55
CA LEU A 22 4.10 -34.14 21.06
C LEU A 22 5.08 -33.12 21.65
N ALA A 23 6.12 -32.78 20.90
CA ALA A 23 6.93 -31.61 21.18
C ALA A 23 6.06 -30.37 20.92
N VAL A 24 5.52 -29.79 22.00
CA VAL A 24 4.90 -28.47 21.97
C VAL A 24 6.02 -27.48 21.68
N THR A 25 6.15 -27.04 20.43
CA THR A 25 7.00 -25.90 20.11
C THR A 25 6.41 -24.66 20.78
N PRO A 26 7.19 -23.90 21.58
CA PRO A 26 6.70 -22.64 22.10
C PRO A 26 6.35 -21.77 20.90
N ALA A 27 5.10 -21.32 20.82
CA ALA A 27 4.70 -20.29 19.89
C ALA A 27 5.57 -19.08 20.19
N GLY A 28 6.57 -18.83 19.34
CA GLY A 28 7.31 -17.58 19.38
C GLY A 28 6.28 -16.48 19.24
N ALA A 29 6.22 -15.59 20.23
CA ALA A 29 5.47 -14.36 20.08
C ALA A 29 6.16 -13.58 18.96
N ASP A 30 5.66 -13.68 17.74
CA ASP A 30 6.12 -12.85 16.64
C ASP A 30 5.91 -11.40 17.09
N ALA A 31 7.02 -10.69 17.25
CA ALA A 31 6.98 -9.26 17.55
C ALA A 31 6.25 -8.60 16.39
N SER A 32 4.97 -8.26 16.60
CA SER A 32 4.18 -7.49 15.65
C SER A 32 4.97 -6.24 15.32
N ALA A 33 5.36 -6.07 14.06
CA ALA A 33 5.91 -4.81 13.61
C ALA A 33 4.94 -3.69 14.01
N ALA A 34 5.48 -2.58 14.50
CA ALA A 34 4.65 -1.44 14.87
C ALA A 34 4.06 -0.82 13.59
N SER A 35 2.73 -0.70 13.57
CA SER A 35 2.02 -0.02 12.50
C SER A 35 2.55 1.41 12.33
N THR A 36 3.00 1.74 11.13
CA THR A 36 3.59 3.04 10.81
C THR A 36 2.67 3.82 9.88
N TYR A 37 2.31 5.04 10.30
CA TYR A 37 1.57 5.99 9.46
C TYR A 37 2.38 6.33 8.20
N LEU A 38 1.79 6.20 7.02
CA LEU A 38 2.44 6.55 5.77
C LEU A 38 2.07 7.98 5.34
N SER A 39 0.80 8.17 5.01
CA SER A 39 0.19 9.42 4.53
C SER A 39 -1.33 9.31 4.58
N ALA A 40 -2.03 10.44 4.46
CA ALA A 40 -3.41 10.44 3.99
C ALA A 40 -3.52 9.81 2.58
N VAL A 41 -4.73 9.37 2.23
CA VAL A 41 -5.03 8.70 0.95
C VAL A 41 -5.52 9.70 -0.11
N ASN A 42 -5.02 9.61 -1.35
CA ASN A 42 -5.52 10.38 -2.49
C ASN A 42 -6.58 9.59 -3.26
N LEU A 43 -7.83 9.74 -2.84
CA LEU A 43 -8.97 9.03 -3.45
C LEU A 43 -9.27 9.48 -4.88
N ASN A 44 -9.03 10.75 -5.22
CA ASN A 44 -9.21 11.23 -6.59
C ASN A 44 -8.23 10.56 -7.57
N ALA A 45 -6.97 10.41 -7.18
CA ALA A 45 -6.00 9.69 -7.98
C ALA A 45 -6.41 8.23 -8.18
N TYR A 46 -6.85 7.56 -7.11
CA TYR A 46 -7.36 6.20 -7.19
C TYR A 46 -8.56 6.08 -8.14
N CYS A 47 -9.61 6.91 -7.96
CA CYS A 47 -10.82 6.85 -8.78
C CYS A 47 -10.57 7.18 -10.25
N ARG A 48 -9.67 8.12 -10.54
CA ARG A 48 -9.32 8.46 -11.92
C ARG A 48 -8.64 7.28 -12.61
N ASP A 49 -7.67 6.68 -11.94
CA ASP A 49 -6.82 5.67 -12.57
C ASP A 49 -7.49 4.28 -12.62
N THR A 50 -8.44 3.99 -11.71
CA THR A 50 -9.15 2.69 -11.66
C THR A 50 -10.56 2.70 -12.24
N ALA A 51 -11.22 3.86 -12.25
CA ALA A 51 -12.65 3.95 -12.59
C ALA A 51 -12.99 5.11 -13.52
N ALA A 52 -12.01 5.89 -13.98
CA ALA A 52 -12.21 7.10 -14.79
C ALA A 52 -13.18 8.12 -14.14
N GLY A 53 -13.11 8.28 -12.82
CA GLY A 53 -14.01 9.13 -12.04
C GLY A 53 -13.30 10.04 -11.03
N THR A 54 -14.09 10.72 -10.21
CA THR A 54 -13.63 11.47 -9.04
C THR A 54 -14.20 10.87 -7.77
N SER A 55 -13.48 10.97 -6.66
CA SER A 55 -14.00 10.55 -5.37
C SER A 55 -15.09 11.51 -4.88
N VAL A 56 -16.17 10.95 -4.34
CA VAL A 56 -17.28 11.68 -3.73
C VAL A 56 -17.62 11.04 -2.39
N GLN A 57 -18.01 11.87 -1.41
CA GLN A 57 -18.55 11.34 -0.16
C GLN A 57 -19.90 10.69 -0.45
N ASP A 58 -20.07 9.47 0.05
CA ASP A 58 -21.24 8.66 -0.18
C ASP A 58 -21.56 7.89 1.10
N SER A 59 -22.56 8.37 1.83
CA SER A 59 -22.97 7.75 3.10
C SER A 59 -23.60 6.36 2.92
N GLY A 60 -23.98 5.98 1.68
CA GLY A 60 -24.43 4.63 1.35
C GLY A 60 -23.29 3.64 1.10
N SER A 61 -22.05 4.12 0.93
CA SER A 61 -20.89 3.26 0.75
C SER A 61 -20.33 2.78 2.09
N PRO A 62 -19.90 1.51 2.24
CA PRO A 62 -19.29 1.01 3.48
C PRO A 62 -18.08 1.83 3.97
N SER A 63 -17.34 2.45 3.06
CA SER A 63 -16.18 3.29 3.40
C SER A 63 -16.54 4.76 3.66
N GLY A 64 -17.78 5.17 3.37
CA GLY A 64 -18.22 6.56 3.31
C GLY A 64 -17.79 7.29 2.02
N TRP A 65 -17.19 6.58 1.06
CA TRP A 65 -16.74 7.14 -0.21
C TRP A 65 -17.08 6.26 -1.41
N SER A 66 -17.31 6.90 -2.54
CA SER A 66 -17.51 6.26 -3.84
C SER A 66 -16.73 6.97 -4.94
N CYS A 67 -16.42 6.27 -6.03
CA CYS A 67 -15.98 6.88 -7.26
C CYS A 67 -17.21 7.25 -8.10
N ALA A 68 -17.39 8.53 -8.38
CA ALA A 68 -18.42 9.03 -9.29
C ALA A 68 -17.96 8.85 -10.74
N VAL A 69 -18.66 7.99 -11.49
CA VAL A 69 -18.34 7.61 -12.87
C VAL A 69 -19.62 7.67 -13.69
N ASN A 70 -19.67 8.56 -14.69
CA ASN A 70 -20.81 8.69 -15.61
C ASN A 70 -22.18 8.79 -14.90
N GLY A 71 -22.24 9.53 -13.79
CA GLY A 71 -23.47 9.73 -13.01
C GLY A 71 -23.83 8.58 -12.05
N ALA A 72 -23.01 7.53 -11.97
CA ALA A 72 -23.16 6.45 -11.00
C ALA A 72 -22.07 6.50 -9.93
N ASN A 73 -22.42 6.14 -8.70
CA ASN A 73 -21.47 5.99 -7.60
C ASN A 73 -21.07 4.52 -7.48
N ARG A 74 -19.77 4.24 -7.61
CA ARG A 74 -19.20 2.92 -7.36
C ARG A 74 -18.51 2.93 -6.00
N PRO A 75 -18.91 2.06 -5.05
CA PRO A 75 -18.25 1.99 -3.75
C PRO A 75 -16.75 1.81 -3.88
N LEU A 76 -15.97 2.51 -3.05
CA LEU A 76 -14.52 2.40 -3.05
C LEU A 76 -14.01 1.82 -1.74
N SER A 77 -12.98 0.97 -1.83
CA SER A 77 -12.25 0.44 -0.69
C SER A 77 -11.06 1.35 -0.38
N ILE A 78 -10.99 1.90 0.84
CA ILE A 78 -9.87 2.76 1.25
C ILE A 78 -8.59 1.94 1.33
N THR A 79 -8.67 0.69 1.77
CA THR A 79 -7.52 -0.22 1.79
C THR A 79 -6.98 -0.45 0.39
N ASP A 80 -7.83 -0.60 -0.63
CA ASP A 80 -7.38 -0.75 -2.01
C ASP A 80 -6.79 0.56 -2.56
N ALA A 81 -7.36 1.72 -2.19
CA ALA A 81 -6.78 3.02 -2.52
C ALA A 81 -5.40 3.23 -1.87
N CYS A 82 -5.20 2.78 -0.63
CA CYS A 82 -3.90 2.79 0.03
C CYS A 82 -2.91 1.85 -0.67
N ARG A 83 -3.31 0.62 -0.99
CA ARG A 83 -2.47 -0.33 -1.75
C ARG A 83 -2.12 0.18 -3.13
N TYR A 84 -3.03 0.88 -3.80
CA TYR A 84 -2.77 1.57 -5.06
C TYR A 84 -1.70 2.66 -4.89
N GLN A 85 -1.88 3.56 -3.92
CA GLN A 85 -0.96 4.67 -3.66
C GLN A 85 0.45 4.19 -3.26
N PHE A 86 0.54 3.07 -2.55
CA PHE A 86 1.78 2.47 -2.06
C PHE A 86 2.07 1.13 -2.74
N ALA A 87 1.75 1.00 -4.03
CA ALA A 87 1.88 -0.26 -4.78
C ALA A 87 3.31 -0.84 -4.76
N GLU A 88 4.34 0.01 -4.64
CA GLU A 88 5.73 -0.44 -4.53
C GLU A 88 6.07 -1.07 -3.16
N LEU A 89 5.42 -0.65 -2.07
CA LEU A 89 5.52 -1.38 -0.80
C LEU A 89 4.80 -2.72 -0.90
N VAL A 90 3.60 -2.74 -1.50
CA VAL A 90 2.83 -3.97 -1.71
C VAL A 90 3.62 -4.98 -2.55
N SER A 91 4.29 -4.53 -3.62
CA SER A 91 5.10 -5.41 -4.48
C SER A 91 6.33 -5.98 -3.77
N ARG A 92 6.77 -5.38 -2.66
CA ARG A 92 7.84 -5.87 -1.79
C ARG A 92 7.35 -6.75 -0.64
N GLY A 93 6.04 -7.04 -0.59
CA GLY A 93 5.44 -7.92 0.40
C GLY A 93 4.99 -7.23 1.68
N TYR A 94 5.07 -5.89 1.78
CA TYR A 94 4.57 -5.18 2.95
C TYR A 94 3.04 -5.11 2.94
N LEU A 95 2.44 -5.30 4.12
CA LEU A 95 1.02 -5.10 4.32
C LEU A 95 0.72 -3.61 4.40
N VAL A 96 -0.04 -3.10 3.42
CA VAL A 96 -0.58 -1.72 3.42
C VAL A 96 -2.09 -1.77 3.64
N TYR A 97 -2.58 -0.94 4.56
CA TYR A 97 -3.98 -0.93 5.00
C TYR A 97 -4.44 0.47 5.45
N GLU A 98 -5.75 0.65 5.63
CA GLU A 98 -6.33 1.90 6.12
C GLU A 98 -6.29 2.02 7.66
N ASP A 99 -6.28 3.25 8.16
CA ASP A 99 -6.56 3.56 9.55
C ASP A 99 -8.02 3.19 9.92
N GLN A 100 -8.19 2.17 10.76
CA GLN A 100 -9.50 1.74 11.24
C GLN A 100 -10.04 2.65 12.37
N VAL A 101 -9.18 3.46 13.00
CA VAL A 101 -9.55 4.31 14.15
C VAL A 101 -10.12 5.65 13.67
N ASN A 102 -9.57 6.21 12.59
CA ASN A 102 -10.02 7.47 12.02
C ASN A 102 -11.06 7.27 10.90
N ALA A 103 -12.31 7.03 11.27
CA ALA A 103 -13.42 6.83 10.32
C ALA A 103 -13.89 8.11 9.60
N GLY A 104 -13.38 9.29 9.98
CA GLY A 104 -13.75 10.56 9.35
C GLY A 104 -13.36 10.57 7.87
N PRO A 105 -14.27 10.94 6.95
CA PRO A 105 -14.02 10.79 5.51
C PRO A 105 -12.78 11.55 5.03
N LEU A 106 -12.48 12.72 5.62
CA LEU A 106 -11.30 13.53 5.27
C LEU A 106 -10.01 13.12 6.00
N LYS A 107 -10.10 12.23 6.99
CA LYS A 107 -8.97 11.79 7.84
C LYS A 107 -8.48 10.39 7.48
N ARG A 108 -9.01 9.80 6.40
CA ARG A 108 -8.62 8.49 5.92
C ARG A 108 -7.12 8.48 5.59
N SER A 109 -6.42 7.55 6.23
CA SER A 109 -4.96 7.48 6.23
C SER A 109 -4.51 6.06 5.96
N CYS A 110 -3.32 5.93 5.40
CA CYS A 110 -2.69 4.66 5.08
C CYS A 110 -1.59 4.35 6.09
N TYR A 111 -1.55 3.10 6.52
CA TYR A 111 -0.55 2.54 7.41
C TYR A 111 0.10 1.31 6.77
N ALA A 112 1.29 0.98 7.25
CA ALA A 112 1.95 -0.28 6.92
C ALA A 112 2.84 -0.78 8.04
N ASP A 113 3.10 -2.08 8.01
CA ASP A 113 4.01 -2.78 8.90
C ASP A 113 5.44 -2.68 8.34
N ILE A 114 6.06 -1.50 8.52
CA ILE A 114 7.41 -1.18 8.04
C ILE A 114 8.32 -0.80 9.20
N SER A 115 9.62 -0.95 9.01
CA SER A 115 10.62 -0.68 10.06
C SER A 115 11.21 0.73 9.98
N VAL A 116 11.20 1.33 8.79
CA VAL A 116 11.85 2.61 8.52
C VAL A 116 10.88 3.56 7.81
N ARG A 117 10.69 4.74 8.39
CA ARG A 117 10.03 5.88 7.75
C ARG A 117 10.82 7.15 7.97
N LEU A 118 11.43 7.66 6.90
CA LEU A 118 12.24 8.88 6.94
C LEU A 118 11.49 10.01 6.24
N ALA A 119 11.17 11.07 6.99
CA ALA A 119 10.65 12.30 6.40
C ALA A 119 11.76 13.02 5.62
N ARG A 120 11.50 13.31 4.34
CA ARG A 120 12.43 14.00 3.44
C ARG A 120 12.04 15.46 3.18
N GLY A 121 11.09 16.01 3.93
CA GLY A 121 10.66 17.40 3.81
C GLY A 121 9.81 17.67 2.57
N GLY A 122 9.65 18.95 2.22
CA GLY A 122 8.78 19.41 1.15
C GLY A 122 9.22 18.98 -0.25
N MET A 123 8.26 18.96 -1.17
CA MET A 123 8.48 18.62 -2.57
C MET A 123 8.72 19.87 -3.45
N ASP A 124 9.71 19.80 -4.34
CA ASP A 124 9.95 20.80 -5.39
C ASP A 124 9.14 20.46 -6.65
N LEU A 125 7.84 20.75 -6.60
CA LEU A 125 6.93 20.46 -7.71
C LEU A 125 7.22 21.32 -8.95
N SER A 126 7.68 22.56 -8.76
CA SER A 126 8.06 23.44 -9.87
C SER A 126 9.32 22.94 -10.56
N GLY A 127 10.34 22.51 -9.80
CA GLY A 127 11.51 21.84 -10.34
C GLY A 127 11.17 20.56 -11.09
N TYR A 128 10.23 19.76 -10.57
CA TYR A 128 9.74 18.57 -11.27
C TYR A 128 9.11 18.94 -12.62
N CYS A 129 8.18 19.90 -12.66
CA CYS A 129 7.57 20.36 -13.91
C CYS A 129 8.60 20.92 -14.89
N ALA A 130 9.55 21.71 -14.41
CA ALA A 130 10.62 22.28 -15.23
C ALA A 130 11.50 21.18 -15.84
N SER A 131 11.84 20.14 -15.06
CA SER A 131 12.63 18.99 -15.53
C SER A 131 11.95 18.21 -16.66
N LYS A 132 10.61 18.30 -16.74
CA LYS A 132 9.80 17.68 -17.80
C LYS A 132 9.55 18.62 -18.99
N GLY A 133 9.99 19.89 -18.92
CA GLY A 133 9.69 20.91 -19.93
C GLY A 133 8.25 21.42 -19.87
N TRP A 134 7.58 21.30 -18.72
CA TRP A 134 6.15 21.60 -18.55
C TRP A 134 5.87 22.94 -17.83
N GLY A 135 6.91 23.72 -17.53
CA GLY A 135 6.80 25.01 -16.86
C GLY A 135 6.88 24.91 -15.33
N SER A 136 6.15 25.76 -14.63
CA SER A 136 6.06 25.77 -13.16
C SER A 136 4.90 24.91 -12.65
N ALA A 137 4.87 24.63 -11.35
CA ALA A 137 3.72 23.99 -10.72
C ALA A 137 2.71 25.01 -10.20
N TYR A 138 1.42 24.66 -10.29
CA TYR A 138 0.32 25.36 -9.63
C TYR A 138 -0.67 24.36 -9.02
N ASN A 139 -1.44 24.82 -8.03
CA ASN A 139 -2.54 24.04 -7.45
C ASN A 139 -3.87 24.70 -7.82
N ASP A 140 -4.89 23.92 -8.18
CA ASP A 140 -6.23 24.43 -8.53
C ASP A 140 -7.10 24.80 -7.32
N GLY A 141 -6.56 24.67 -6.11
CA GLY A 141 -7.16 25.05 -4.84
C GLY A 141 -8.07 24.00 -4.22
N ARG A 142 -8.22 22.81 -4.81
CA ARG A 142 -9.24 21.84 -4.36
C ARG A 142 -8.74 20.88 -3.29
N ASN A 143 -7.64 20.19 -3.56
CA ASN A 143 -7.10 19.13 -2.70
C ASN A 143 -5.68 18.74 -3.12
N VAL A 144 -5.14 17.68 -2.51
CA VAL A 144 -3.82 17.14 -2.82
C VAL A 144 -3.66 16.67 -4.27
N ASP A 145 -4.74 16.23 -4.92
CA ASP A 145 -4.71 15.82 -6.33
C ASP A 145 -4.70 17.02 -7.28
N GLY A 146 -4.99 18.24 -6.78
CA GLY A 146 -5.13 19.48 -7.54
C GLY A 146 -3.83 20.11 -8.04
N TRP A 147 -2.70 19.40 -7.99
CA TRP A 147 -1.41 19.92 -8.47
C TRP A 147 -1.17 19.62 -9.95
N PHE A 148 -0.80 20.67 -10.70
CA PHE A 148 -0.56 20.64 -12.13
C PHE A 148 0.72 21.39 -12.49
N CYS A 149 1.27 21.10 -13.65
CA CYS A 149 2.25 21.92 -14.33
C CYS A 149 1.54 22.96 -15.22
N SER A 150 2.20 24.07 -15.55
CA SER A 150 1.62 25.19 -16.31
C SER A 150 0.96 24.80 -17.63
N ASN A 151 1.42 23.71 -18.28
CA ASN A 151 0.80 23.14 -19.47
C ASN A 151 -0.43 22.25 -19.18
N SER A 152 -1.04 22.38 -18.00
CA SER A 152 -2.18 21.60 -17.52
C SER A 152 -1.91 20.10 -17.32
N GLN A 153 -0.65 19.65 -17.32
CA GLN A 153 -0.31 18.27 -16.98
C GLN A 153 -0.42 18.07 -15.47
N ARG A 154 -1.22 17.09 -15.04
CA ARG A 154 -1.35 16.77 -13.61
C ARG A 154 -0.05 16.17 -13.07
N ILE A 155 0.33 16.57 -11.86
CA ILE A 155 1.52 16.05 -11.21
C ILE A 155 1.19 14.74 -10.47
N LYS A 156 1.84 13.66 -10.88
CA LYS A 156 1.88 12.42 -10.08
C LYS A 156 2.85 12.62 -8.92
N LEU A 157 2.32 12.90 -7.73
CA LEU A 157 3.14 13.30 -6.58
C LEU A 157 4.20 12.25 -6.19
N ASN A 158 3.88 10.95 -6.28
CA ASN A 158 4.88 9.90 -6.02
C ASN A 158 6.04 9.95 -7.03
N ASP A 159 5.76 10.24 -8.31
CA ASP A 159 6.79 10.36 -9.35
C ASP A 159 7.67 11.59 -9.12
N ALA A 160 7.06 12.72 -8.74
CA ALA A 160 7.79 13.92 -8.36
C ALA A 160 8.69 13.68 -7.13
N CYS A 161 8.22 12.88 -6.17
CA CYS A 161 8.99 12.54 -5.00
C CYS A 161 10.22 11.69 -5.34
N LYS A 162 10.02 10.66 -6.18
CA LYS A 162 11.09 9.80 -6.70
C LYS A 162 12.11 10.60 -7.51
N TRP A 163 11.66 11.53 -8.35
CA TRP A 163 12.54 12.42 -9.11
C TRP A 163 13.44 13.26 -8.19
N GLN A 164 12.87 13.92 -7.17
CA GLN A 164 13.62 14.77 -6.26
C GLN A 164 14.57 13.96 -5.36
N ARG A 165 14.24 12.69 -5.08
CA ARG A 165 14.97 11.80 -4.17
C ARG A 165 15.56 10.59 -4.88
N ALA A 166 16.12 10.78 -6.08
CA ALA A 166 16.72 9.71 -6.87
C ALA A 166 17.82 8.93 -6.11
N GLY A 167 18.57 9.58 -5.21
CA GLY A 167 19.56 8.92 -4.36
C GLY A 167 18.96 7.93 -3.33
N ASP A 168 17.77 8.23 -2.79
CA ASP A 168 17.06 7.31 -1.90
C ASP A 168 16.53 6.11 -2.69
N VAL A 169 15.99 6.34 -3.90
CA VAL A 169 15.57 5.27 -4.82
C VAL A 169 16.74 4.35 -5.16
N ALA A 170 17.91 4.92 -5.49
CA ALA A 170 19.14 4.17 -5.77
C ALA A 170 19.65 3.39 -4.54
N SER A 171 19.34 3.87 -3.34
CA SER A 171 19.64 3.17 -2.06
C SER A 171 18.58 2.13 -1.69
N GLY A 172 17.59 1.89 -2.57
CA GLY A 172 16.57 0.87 -2.39
C GLY A 172 15.35 1.30 -1.58
N TYR A 173 15.18 2.56 -1.19
CA TYR A 173 13.97 3.00 -0.48
C TYR A 173 12.75 3.03 -1.41
N VAL A 174 11.56 2.80 -0.86
CA VAL A 174 10.29 3.17 -1.52
C VAL A 174 9.99 4.62 -1.20
N LEU A 175 9.77 5.43 -2.24
CA LEU A 175 9.47 6.86 -2.10
C LEU A 175 8.00 7.12 -2.40
N ALA A 176 7.36 7.87 -1.51
CA ALA A 176 5.98 8.29 -1.67
C ALA A 176 5.80 9.74 -1.25
N ALA A 177 4.81 10.40 -1.85
CA ALA A 177 4.33 11.67 -1.35
C ALA A 177 3.55 11.45 -0.04
N ALA A 178 3.78 12.34 0.93
CA ALA A 178 3.10 12.35 2.21
C ALA A 178 2.45 13.71 2.47
N TYR A 179 1.24 13.66 2.99
CA TYR A 179 0.41 14.82 3.32
C TYR A 179 -0.48 14.48 4.51
N ALA A 180 -0.95 15.51 5.22
CA ALA A 180 -1.63 15.34 6.51
C ALA A 180 -3.07 14.84 6.38
N ASP A 181 -3.76 15.27 5.32
CA ASP A 181 -5.15 14.93 5.04
C ASP A 181 -5.45 15.10 3.55
N TYR A 182 -6.61 14.62 3.12
CA TYR A 182 -7.02 14.70 1.71
C TYR A 182 -7.19 16.14 1.20
N GLY A 183 -7.61 17.07 2.07
CA GLY A 183 -7.81 18.48 1.76
C GLY A 183 -6.51 19.29 1.72
N ALA A 184 -5.37 18.69 2.04
CA ALA A 184 -4.08 19.37 2.05
C ALA A 184 -3.70 19.85 0.64
N TRP A 185 -3.82 21.16 0.43
CA TRP A 185 -3.37 21.84 -0.78
C TRP A 185 -1.92 22.35 -0.65
N ASN A 186 -1.40 22.42 0.57
CA ASN A 186 -0.01 22.77 0.90
C ASN A 186 0.62 21.69 1.79
N ARG A 187 1.92 21.80 2.08
CA ARG A 187 2.68 20.87 2.94
C ARG A 187 2.74 19.43 2.41
N ILE A 188 2.82 19.26 1.09
CA ILE A 188 3.13 17.97 0.48
C ILE A 188 4.62 17.74 0.61
N GLY A 189 4.98 16.63 1.25
CA GLY A 189 6.35 16.21 1.45
C GLY A 189 6.65 14.85 0.85
N CYS A 190 7.90 14.44 0.98
CA CYS A 190 8.39 13.12 0.64
C CYS A 190 8.63 12.27 1.88
N VAL A 191 8.34 10.98 1.79
CA VAL A 191 8.78 9.97 2.74
C VAL A 191 9.54 8.86 2.03
N ALA A 192 10.61 8.37 2.67
CA ALA A 192 11.35 7.19 2.26
C ALA A 192 11.02 6.03 3.23
N LEU A 193 10.71 4.86 2.68
CA LEU A 193 10.11 3.72 3.39
C LEU A 193 10.94 2.45 3.14
N ALA A 194 11.18 1.65 4.18
CA ALA A 194 11.87 0.35 4.13
C ALA A 194 11.50 -0.57 5.32
#